data_AF-A0A8B5X477-F1
#
_entry.id   AF-A0A8B5X477-F1
#
_cell.length_a   1.000
_cell.length_b   1.000
_cell.length_c   1.000
_cell.angle_alpha   90.00
_cell.angle_beta   90.00
_cell.angle_gamma   90.00
#
_symmetry.space_group_name_H-M   'P 1'
#
loop_
_entity.id
_entity.type
_entity.pdbx_description
1 polymer ?
#
loop_
_entity_poly.entity_id
_entity_poly.type
_entity_poly.pdbx_seq_one_letter_code
_entity_poly.pdbx_strand_id
1 'polypeptide(L)' 'DNPVQAQYELAQQLGIRGTPSLVLESGEMIPGYVPPAQLAELLAARKDAKPPTQP' A
#
# COMPACT_ATOMS: atom_id res chain seq x y z
N ASP A 1 14.71 -10.34 -18.68
CA ASP A 1 14.18 -9.55 -17.55
C ASP A 1 12.70 -9.88 -17.39
N ASN A 2 12.23 -10.13 -16.17
CA ASN A 2 10.84 -10.54 -15.89
C ASN A 2 10.24 -9.59 -14.85
N PRO A 3 9.64 -8.46 -15.27
CA PRO A 3 9.16 -7.43 -14.35
C PRO A 3 8.05 -7.95 -13.42
N VAL A 4 7.27 -8.93 -13.86
CA VAL A 4 6.21 -9.55 -13.04
C VAL A 4 6.80 -10.32 -11.87
N GLN A 5 7.90 -11.04 -12.10
CA GLN A 5 8.59 -11.76 -11.04
C GLN A 5 9.16 -10.80 -9.98
N ALA A 6 9.81 -9.72 -10.42
CA ALA A 6 10.33 -8.70 -9.51
C ALA A 6 9.22 -8.04 -8.67
N GLN A 7 8.05 -7.75 -9.28
CA GLN A 7 6.89 -7.21 -8.58
C GLN A 7 6.30 -8.20 -7.56
N TYR A 8 6.24 -9.48 -7.92
CA TYR A 8 5.76 -10.54 -7.04
C TYR A 8 6.69 -10.74 -5.82
N GLU A 9 8.00 -10.76 -6.04
CA GLU A 9 9.00 -10.84 -4.98
C GLU A 9 8.95 -9.62 -4.05
N LEU A 10 8.82 -8.41 -4.62
CA LEU A 10 8.62 -7.19 -3.84
C LEU A 10 7.36 -7.28 -2.98
N ALA A 11 6.25 -7.78 -3.52
CA ALA A 11 5.01 -7.95 -2.76
C ALA A 11 5.20 -8.89 -1.57
N GLN A 12 5.94 -10.00 -1.76
CA GLN A 12 6.28 -10.91 -0.67
C GLN A 12 7.17 -10.24 0.39
N GLN A 13 8.18 -9.47 -0.03
CA GLN A 13 9.08 -8.74 0.88
C GLN A 13 8.34 -7.70 1.72
N LEU A 14 7.31 -7.06 1.15
CA LEU A 14 6.44 -6.11 1.86
C LEU A 14 5.44 -6.82 2.79
N GLY A 15 5.35 -8.15 2.77
CA GLY A 15 4.41 -8.93 3.59
C GLY A 15 2.98 -8.91 3.06
N ILE A 16 2.77 -8.63 1.77
CA ILE A 16 1.45 -8.69 1.14
C ILE A 16 0.98 -10.15 1.09
N ARG A 17 -0.15 -10.42 1.74
CA ARG A 17 -0.74 -11.77 1.87
C ARG A 17 -1.92 -12.02 0.92
N GLY A 18 -2.34 -11.02 0.17
CA GLY A 18 -3.47 -11.12 -0.74
C GLY A 18 -3.73 -9.83 -1.52
N THR A 19 -4.53 -9.94 -2.56
CA THR A 19 -4.93 -8.83 -3.43
C THR A 19 -6.44 -8.58 -3.33
N PRO A 20 -6.91 -7.32 -3.43
CA PRO A 20 -6.12 -6.09 -3.57
C PRO A 20 -5.42 -5.70 -2.26
N SER A 21 -4.27 -5.05 -2.35
CA SER A 21 -3.56 -4.42 -1.23
C SER A 21 -2.90 -3.12 -1.73
N LEU A 22 -2.92 -2.07 -0.91
CA LEU A 22 -2.33 -0.76 -1.20
C LEU A 22 -1.23 -0.46 -0.17
N VAL A 23 -0.12 0.09 -0.63
CA VAL A 23 0.95 0.63 0.23
C VAL A 23 1.03 2.12 -0.03
N LEU A 24 0.84 2.93 1.02
CA LEU A 24 0.87 4.39 0.93
C LEU A 24 2.32 4.91 1.00
N GLU A 25 2.54 6.15 0.59
CA GLU A 25 3.85 6.81 0.70
C GLU A 25 4.35 6.91 2.15
N SER A 26 3.43 6.87 3.12
CA SER A 26 3.73 6.78 4.54
C SER A 26 4.23 5.40 5.00
N GLY A 27 4.29 4.40 4.11
CA GLY A 27 4.60 3.01 4.47
C GLY A 27 3.42 2.27 5.13
N GLU A 28 2.27 2.91 5.29
CA GLU A 28 1.06 2.24 5.79
C GLU A 28 0.51 1.27 4.72
N MET A 29 0.09 0.08 5.16
CA MET A 29 -0.54 -0.92 4.30
C MET A 29 -2.06 -0.96 4.53
N ILE A 30 -2.83 -0.89 3.44
CA ILE A 30 -4.28 -1.10 3.41
C ILE A 30 -4.55 -2.44 2.72
N PRO A 31 -4.83 -3.51 3.47
CA PRO A 31 -5.17 -4.80 2.88
C PRO A 31 -6.65 -4.85 2.48
N GLY A 32 -6.94 -5.57 1.41
CA GLY A 32 -8.30 -5.88 0.99
C GLY A 32 -8.97 -4.77 0.18
N TYR A 33 -10.20 -5.06 -0.23
CA TYR A 33 -11.00 -4.15 -1.02
C TYR A 33 -11.62 -3.06 -0.14
N VAL A 34 -11.55 -1.81 -0.62
CA VAL A 34 -12.19 -0.66 0.01
C VAL A 34 -13.08 0.04 -1.04
N PRO A 35 -14.37 0.28 -0.76
CA PRO A 35 -15.24 1.03 -1.66
C PRO A 35 -14.69 2.44 -1.96
N PRO A 36 -14.92 2.98 -3.18
CA PRO A 36 -14.29 4.24 -3.61
C PRO A 36 -14.55 5.45 -2.69
N ALA A 37 -15.78 5.62 -2.20
CA ALA A 37 -16.12 6.73 -1.30
C ALA A 37 -15.33 6.64 0.03
N GLN A 38 -15.30 5.45 0.63
CA GLN A 38 -14.55 5.19 1.85
C GLN A 38 -13.04 5.33 1.64
N LEU A 39 -12.53 4.89 0.48
CA LEU A 39 -11.12 5.04 0.13
C LEU A 39 -10.74 6.51 0.02
N ALA A 40 -11.58 7.34 -0.60
CA ALA A 40 -11.34 8.78 -0.72
C ALA A 40 -11.27 9.48 0.64
N GLU A 41 -12.20 9.18 1.54
CA GLU A 41 -12.19 9.69 2.92
C GLU A 41 -10.94 9.27 3.68
N LEU A 42 -10.59 7.98 3.57
CA LEU A 42 -9.42 7.40 4.21
C LEU A 42 -8.12 8.05 3.72
N LEU A 43 -7.97 8.25 2.41
CA LEU A 43 -6.79 8.90 1.84
C LEU A 43 -6.73 10.39 2.20
N ALA A 44 -7.87 11.09 2.23
CA ALA A 44 -7.94 12.48 2.66
C ALA A 44 -7.49 12.64 4.11
N ALA A 45 -7.92 11.76 5.01
CA ALA A 45 -7.53 11.78 6.42
C ALA A 45 -6.04 11.46 6.66
N ARG A 46 -5.39 10.75 5.73
CA ARG A 46 -3.99 10.26 5.87
C ARG A 46 -2.96 11.08 5.09
N LYS A 47 -3.40 11.95 4.19
CA LYS A 47 -2.52 12.85 3.41
C LYS A 47 -1.65 13.76 4.29
N ASP A 48 -2.09 14.00 5.52
CA ASP A 48 -1.39 14.86 6.49
C ASP A 48 -0.42 14.09 7.40
N ALA A 49 -0.35 12.76 7.30
CA ALA A 49 0.59 11.95 8.05
C ALA A 49 1.96 11.94 7.33
N LYS A 50 2.89 12.77 7.83
CA LYS A 50 4.30 12.81 7.39
C LYS A 50 4.84 11.37 7.23
N PRO A 51 5.55 11.04 6.13
CA PRO A 51 6.16 9.73 6.02
C PRO A 51 7.05 9.49 7.25
N PRO A 52 6.95 8.32 7.91
CA PRO A 52 7.94 7.93 8.88
C PRO A 52 9.27 8.02 8.16
N THR A 53 10.15 8.88 8.67
CA THR A 53 11.56 8.92 8.30
C THR A 53 12.08 7.50 8.47
N GLN A 54 12.07 6.74 7.39
CA GLN A 54 12.77 5.47 7.30
C GLN A 54 14.26 5.82 7.49
N PRO A 55 14.98 5.14 8.40
CA PRO A 55 16.43 5.26 8.43
C PRO A 55 17.06 4.80 7.11
#